data_AF-A0A840IZD7-F1
#
_entry.id   AF-A0A840IZD7-F1
#
_cell.length_a   1.000
_cell.length_b   1.000
_cell.length_c   1.000
_cell.angle_alpha   90.00
_cell.angle_beta   90.00
_cell.angle_gamma   90.00
#
_symmetry.space_group_name_H-M   'P 1'
#
loop_
_entity.id
_entity.type
_entity.pdbx_description
1 polymer ?
#
loop_
_entity_poly.entity_id
_entity_poly.type
_entity_poly.pdbx_seq_one_letter_code
_entity_poly.pdbx_strand_id
1 'polypeptide(L)'
;MHNDVTATGHAARIATVDALLPAPPPFSVHGENALLTAEVGDTTAAGLASRTELGSDDPQSVWRALTEHRLEVQLAGPDPAAGLDALLTRWDEHLRPLAQVGDNECAAVLSRPSRDTAGATELLRHGFAPVSVIAVRPAARMAAPGPATTPGVCIRHATPHDLGTAVKLMLELQRYDAQFGKVTVRPGIEELLEKELLRQLERPEPQLWIAELYGQPLGIALLQMPDETGWISHRVAASRIGYLSSLAVSEAARSSGVGSALAAHAHQVFDEAGADVVLLHSAVANPRSTPFWYAQGYRPLWTGWQRRPAAR
;
A
#
# COMPACT_ATOMS: atom_id res chain seq x y z
N MET A 1 -1.97 -15.36 -28.12
CA MET A 1 -3.17 -16.23 -28.04
C MET A 1 -3.41 -16.75 -26.63
N HIS A 2 -2.53 -17.55 -26.01
CA HIS A 2 -2.76 -18.04 -24.62
C HIS A 2 -2.82 -16.92 -23.56
N ASN A 3 -2.01 -15.86 -23.71
CA ASN A 3 -2.02 -14.71 -22.82
C ASN A 3 -3.35 -13.92 -22.90
N ASP A 4 -3.87 -13.69 -24.10
CA ASP A 4 -5.12 -12.91 -24.30
C ASP A 4 -6.34 -13.64 -23.72
N VAL A 5 -6.39 -14.97 -23.84
CA VAL A 5 -7.43 -15.82 -23.26
C VAL A 5 -7.36 -15.78 -21.73
N THR A 6 -6.15 -15.91 -21.17
CA THR A 6 -5.93 -15.86 -19.71
C THR A 6 -6.29 -14.48 -19.16
N ALA A 7 -5.89 -13.40 -19.83
CA ALA A 7 -6.24 -12.03 -19.46
C ALA A 7 -7.75 -11.79 -19.46
N THR A 8 -8.45 -12.28 -20.49
CA THR A 8 -9.90 -12.15 -20.60
C THR A 8 -10.62 -12.91 -19.47
N GLY A 9 -10.24 -14.17 -19.23
CA GLY A 9 -10.81 -14.97 -18.15
C GLY A 9 -10.51 -14.39 -16.76
N HIS A 10 -9.31 -13.84 -16.58
CA HIS A 10 -8.93 -13.16 -15.34
C HIS A 10 -9.74 -11.88 -15.12
N ALA A 11 -9.89 -11.03 -16.14
CA ALA A 11 -10.70 -9.82 -16.05
C ALA A 11 -12.17 -10.14 -15.70
N ALA A 12 -12.75 -11.18 -16.32
CA ALA A 12 -14.09 -11.65 -15.98
C ALA A 12 -14.20 -12.10 -14.51
N ARG A 13 -13.19 -12.83 -14.01
CA ARG A 13 -13.12 -13.21 -12.59
C ARG A 13 -13.06 -11.99 -11.68
N ILE A 14 -12.11 -11.07 -11.92
CA ILE A 14 -11.88 -9.90 -11.07
C ILE A 14 -13.09 -8.98 -10.99
N ALA A 15 -13.83 -8.82 -12.09
CA ALA A 15 -15.07 -8.04 -12.11
C ALA A 15 -16.14 -8.56 -11.12
N THR A 16 -16.13 -9.85 -10.80
CA THR A 16 -17.04 -10.45 -9.80
C THR A 16 -16.54 -10.35 -8.36
N VAL A 17 -15.25 -10.09 -8.16
CA VAL A 17 -14.60 -10.06 -6.83
C VAL A 17 -14.86 -8.72 -6.14
N ASP A 18 -14.67 -7.62 -6.86
CA ASP A 18 -14.88 -6.27 -6.33
C ASP A 18 -15.02 -5.24 -7.46
N ALA A 19 -16.08 -4.44 -7.43
CA ALA A 19 -16.34 -3.42 -8.46
C ALA A 19 -15.30 -2.28 -8.49
N LEU A 20 -14.50 -2.11 -7.44
CA LEU A 20 -13.44 -1.11 -7.40
C LEU A 20 -12.11 -1.61 -7.97
N LEU A 21 -12.02 -2.86 -8.41
CA LEU A 21 -10.82 -3.36 -9.06
C LEU A 21 -10.83 -2.96 -10.54
N PRO A 22 -9.71 -2.41 -11.06
CA PRO A 22 -9.59 -2.13 -12.48
C PRO A 22 -9.53 -3.44 -13.27
N ALA A 23 -10.03 -3.41 -14.50
CA ALA A 23 -9.85 -4.51 -15.44
C ALA A 23 -8.36 -4.58 -15.84
N PRO A 24 -7.65 -5.68 -15.56
CA PRO A 24 -6.24 -5.79 -15.91
C PRO A 24 -6.10 -5.95 -17.43
N PRO A 25 -5.21 -5.19 -18.08
CA PRO A 25 -4.92 -5.39 -19.49
C PRO A 25 -4.14 -6.71 -19.68
N PRO A 26 -4.12 -7.28 -20.90
CA PRO A 26 -3.18 -8.34 -21.22
C PRO A 26 -1.74 -7.90 -20.95
N PHE A 27 -0.89 -8.83 -20.50
CA PHE A 27 0.51 -8.49 -20.26
C PHE A 27 1.24 -8.15 -21.57
N SER A 28 1.98 -7.06 -21.53
CA SER A 28 2.94 -6.67 -22.58
C SER A 28 4.34 -6.79 -22.02
N VAL A 29 5.20 -7.54 -22.71
CA VAL A 29 6.60 -7.72 -22.30
C VAL A 29 7.42 -6.55 -22.81
N HIS A 30 8.12 -5.87 -21.90
CA HIS A 30 9.00 -4.75 -22.19
C HIS A 30 10.33 -4.93 -21.45
N GLY A 31 11.44 -4.55 -22.09
CA GLY A 31 12.76 -4.60 -21.48
C GLY A 31 13.13 -6.00 -20.98
N GLU A 32 13.54 -6.08 -19.71
CA GLU A 32 13.98 -7.31 -19.04
C GLU A 32 12.85 -8.10 -18.37
N ASN A 33 11.59 -7.68 -18.54
CA ASN A 33 10.46 -8.41 -17.97
C ASN A 33 10.33 -9.80 -18.60
N ALA A 34 9.90 -10.78 -17.81
CA ALA A 34 9.68 -12.15 -18.27
C ALA A 34 8.21 -12.54 -18.13
N LEU A 35 7.62 -13.05 -19.22
CA LEU A 35 6.28 -13.64 -19.17
C LEU A 35 6.40 -15.13 -18.83
N LEU A 36 5.84 -15.52 -17.70
CA LEU A 36 5.73 -16.89 -17.22
C LEU A 36 4.31 -17.38 -17.46
N THR A 37 4.15 -18.65 -17.82
CA THR A 37 2.83 -19.27 -18.03
C THR A 37 2.78 -20.65 -17.41
N ALA A 38 1.59 -21.06 -16.96
CA ALA A 38 1.31 -22.38 -16.43
C ALA A 38 -0.12 -22.81 -16.78
N GLU A 39 -0.32 -24.12 -16.92
CA GLU A 39 -1.62 -24.71 -17.25
C GLU A 39 -1.84 -25.95 -16.37
N VAL A 40 -3.03 -26.07 -15.78
CA VAL A 40 -3.46 -27.21 -14.96
C VAL A 40 -4.90 -27.56 -15.34
N GLY A 41 -5.07 -28.62 -16.13
CA GLY A 41 -6.37 -28.95 -16.72
C GLY A 41 -6.89 -27.78 -17.57
N ASP A 42 -8.12 -27.34 -17.30
CA ASP A 42 -8.74 -26.19 -17.97
C ASP A 42 -8.41 -24.82 -17.31
N THR A 43 -7.48 -24.80 -16.36
CA THR A 43 -7.01 -23.57 -15.71
C THR A 43 -5.72 -23.09 -16.35
N THR A 44 -5.67 -21.80 -16.70
CA THR A 44 -4.47 -21.13 -17.19
C THR A 44 -4.03 -20.02 -16.23
N ALA A 45 -2.72 -19.86 -16.10
CA ALA A 45 -2.10 -18.82 -15.29
C ALA A 45 -1.00 -18.13 -16.10
N ALA A 46 -0.94 -16.82 -16.00
CA ALA A 46 0.12 -16.01 -16.59
C ALA A 46 0.71 -15.09 -15.51
N GLY A 47 2.01 -14.87 -15.57
CA GLY A 47 2.72 -14.00 -14.64
C GLY A 47 3.71 -13.10 -15.38
N LEU A 48 3.64 -11.80 -15.14
CA LEU A 48 4.67 -10.87 -15.61
C LEU A 48 5.67 -10.64 -14.48
N ALA A 49 6.85 -11.25 -14.61
CA ALA A 49 7.96 -11.07 -13.70
C ALA A 49 8.75 -9.83 -14.08
N SER A 50 9.02 -8.96 -13.11
CA SER A 50 9.86 -7.77 -13.27
C SER A 50 10.78 -7.59 -12.08
N ARG A 51 11.81 -6.75 -12.25
CA ARG A 51 12.79 -6.44 -11.22
C ARG A 51 12.88 -4.93 -11.05
N THR A 52 12.91 -4.48 -9.81
CA THR A 52 13.17 -3.08 -9.48
C THR A 52 14.29 -3.00 -8.46
N GLU A 53 15.21 -2.07 -8.67
CA GLU A 53 16.27 -1.71 -7.72
C GLU A 53 16.04 -0.29 -7.21
N LEU A 54 16.35 -0.05 -5.95
CA LEU A 54 16.32 1.26 -5.30
C LEU A 54 17.69 1.55 -4.68
N GLY A 55 18.10 2.82 -4.73
CA GLY A 55 19.19 3.31 -3.90
C GLY A 55 18.80 3.32 -2.42
N SER A 56 19.78 3.19 -1.52
CA SER A 56 19.52 3.29 -0.08
C SER A 56 19.12 4.70 0.36
N ASP A 57 19.39 5.70 -0.46
CA ASP A 57 19.01 7.10 -0.32
C ASP A 57 17.66 7.44 -0.98
N ASP A 58 17.00 6.46 -1.62
CA ASP A 58 15.68 6.66 -2.21
C ASP A 58 14.60 6.71 -1.09
N PRO A 59 13.69 7.72 -1.07
CA PRO A 59 12.57 7.79 -0.13
C PRO A 59 11.69 6.52 -0.06
N GLN A 60 11.60 5.78 -1.16
CA GLN A 60 10.85 4.52 -1.23
C GLN A 60 11.55 3.35 -0.55
N SER A 61 12.88 3.44 -0.34
CA SER A 61 13.66 2.36 0.29
C SER A 61 13.08 2.01 1.67
N VAL A 62 12.59 2.99 2.42
CA VAL A 62 11.97 2.80 3.75
C VAL A 62 10.84 1.77 3.75
N TRP A 63 10.08 1.72 2.67
CA TRP A 63 8.85 0.94 2.56
C TRP A 63 9.03 -0.39 1.81
N ARG A 64 10.26 -0.66 1.32
CA ARG A 64 10.55 -1.70 0.33
C ARG A 64 11.92 -2.34 0.56
N ALA A 65 12.12 -3.53 0.00
CA ALA A 65 13.48 -4.07 -0.13
C ALA A 65 14.24 -3.27 -1.22
N LEU A 66 15.58 -3.20 -1.15
CA LEU A 66 16.36 -2.48 -2.17
C LEU A 66 16.26 -3.17 -3.53
N THR A 67 16.18 -4.50 -3.56
CA THR A 67 15.83 -5.27 -4.74
C THR A 67 14.48 -5.94 -4.53
N GLU A 68 13.55 -5.71 -5.45
CA GLU A 68 12.28 -6.43 -5.46
C GLU A 68 12.11 -7.15 -6.80
N HIS A 69 11.90 -8.45 -6.72
CA HIS A 69 11.33 -9.23 -7.80
C HIS A 69 9.82 -9.23 -7.66
N ARG A 70 9.13 -8.68 -8.66
CA ARG A 70 7.67 -8.55 -8.66
C ARG A 70 7.05 -9.58 -9.59
N LEU A 71 5.92 -10.14 -9.18
CA LEU A 71 5.06 -10.93 -10.06
C LEU A 71 3.67 -10.32 -10.10
N GLU A 72 3.27 -9.83 -11.28
CA GLU A 72 1.87 -9.57 -11.58
C GLU A 72 1.23 -10.87 -12.06
N VAL A 73 0.01 -11.18 -11.61
CA VAL A 73 -0.61 -12.50 -11.81
C VAL A 73 -1.97 -12.36 -12.48
N GLN A 74 -2.21 -13.16 -13.52
CA GLN A 74 -3.50 -13.39 -14.14
C GLN A 74 -3.86 -14.87 -14.07
N LEU A 75 -5.09 -15.17 -13.63
CA LEU A 75 -5.60 -16.53 -13.45
C LEU A 75 -6.97 -16.65 -14.13
N ALA A 76 -7.14 -17.69 -14.93
CA ALA A 76 -8.39 -18.03 -15.62
C ALA A 76 -8.70 -19.53 -15.49
N GLY A 77 -9.98 -19.87 -15.53
CA GLY A 77 -10.45 -21.26 -15.40
C GLY A 77 -10.97 -21.63 -14.01
N PRO A 78 -11.36 -22.90 -13.82
CA PRO A 78 -12.13 -23.34 -12.66
C PRO A 78 -11.30 -23.52 -11.36
N ASP A 79 -9.99 -23.73 -11.45
CA ASP A 79 -9.11 -23.96 -10.30
C ASP A 79 -7.95 -22.94 -10.22
N PRO A 80 -8.24 -21.67 -9.90
CA PRO A 80 -7.23 -20.62 -9.79
C PRO A 80 -6.14 -20.91 -8.75
N ALA A 81 -6.41 -21.74 -7.75
CA ALA A 81 -5.41 -22.11 -6.75
C ALA A 81 -4.32 -22.99 -7.37
N ALA A 82 -4.70 -24.04 -8.10
CA ALA A 82 -3.74 -24.88 -8.81
C ALA A 82 -2.96 -24.11 -9.90
N GLY A 83 -3.64 -23.22 -10.62
CA GLY A 83 -2.97 -22.34 -11.59
C GLY A 83 -1.92 -21.43 -10.93
N LEU A 84 -2.23 -20.86 -9.77
CA LEU A 84 -1.28 -20.03 -9.02
C LEU A 84 -0.10 -20.86 -8.49
N ASP A 85 -0.33 -22.03 -7.92
CA ASP A 85 0.71 -22.93 -7.42
C ASP A 85 1.73 -23.28 -8.52
N ALA A 86 1.23 -23.66 -9.70
CA ALA A 86 2.06 -23.96 -10.87
C ALA A 86 2.85 -22.72 -11.34
N LEU A 87 2.22 -21.54 -11.36
CA LEU A 87 2.90 -20.29 -11.72
C LEU A 87 3.98 -19.89 -10.71
N LEU A 88 3.71 -20.03 -9.41
CA LEU A 88 4.68 -19.75 -8.35
C LEU A 88 5.87 -20.72 -8.41
N THR A 89 5.64 -21.98 -8.77
CA THR A 89 6.72 -22.94 -9.04
C THR A 89 7.61 -22.48 -10.19
N ARG A 90 7.01 -22.03 -11.31
CA ARG A 90 7.77 -21.44 -12.44
C ARG A 90 8.52 -20.18 -12.05
N TRP A 91 7.92 -19.36 -11.19
CA TRP A 91 8.60 -18.15 -10.72
C TRP A 91 9.77 -18.47 -9.79
N ASP A 92 9.64 -19.48 -8.92
CA ASP A 92 10.74 -19.96 -8.09
C ASP A 92 11.92 -20.49 -8.93
N GLU A 93 11.65 -21.19 -10.05
CA GLU A 93 12.68 -21.58 -11.03
C GLU A 93 13.36 -20.36 -11.67
N HIS A 94 12.58 -19.34 -12.03
CA HIS A 94 13.07 -18.10 -12.63
C HIS A 94 13.92 -17.26 -11.65
N LEU A 95 13.57 -17.24 -10.36
CA LEU A 95 14.29 -16.48 -9.34
C LEU A 95 15.62 -17.12 -8.93
N ARG A 96 15.76 -18.44 -9.06
CA ARG A 96 16.93 -19.20 -8.61
C ARG A 96 18.28 -18.65 -9.13
N PRO A 97 18.44 -18.28 -10.42
CA PRO A 97 19.69 -17.67 -10.89
C PRO A 97 19.80 -16.16 -10.60
N LEU A 98 18.73 -15.50 -10.16
CA LEU A 98 18.66 -14.03 -10.05
C LEU A 98 18.80 -13.51 -8.62
N ALA A 99 18.46 -14.32 -7.62
CA ALA A 99 18.43 -13.92 -6.22
C ALA A 99 19.35 -14.79 -5.36
N GLN A 100 20.11 -14.15 -4.47
CA GLN A 100 20.98 -14.81 -3.53
C GLN A 100 20.20 -15.30 -2.30
N VAL A 101 20.46 -16.55 -1.88
CA VAL A 101 19.90 -17.11 -0.64
C VAL A 101 20.39 -16.29 0.56
N GLY A 102 19.48 -15.91 1.44
CA GLY A 102 19.80 -15.16 2.66
C GLY A 102 19.90 -13.64 2.47
N ASP A 103 19.75 -13.11 1.25
CA ASP A 103 19.80 -11.66 1.03
C ASP A 103 18.52 -10.97 1.55
N ASN A 104 18.63 -10.40 2.74
CA ASN A 104 17.56 -9.65 3.37
C ASN A 104 17.28 -8.31 2.69
N GLU A 105 18.05 -7.83 1.72
CA GLU A 105 17.72 -6.64 0.93
C GLU A 105 17.07 -6.98 -0.42
N CYS A 106 16.82 -8.27 -0.66
CA CYS A 106 16.11 -8.78 -1.81
C CYS A 106 14.79 -9.45 -1.39
N ALA A 107 13.67 -9.03 -1.98
CA ALA A 107 12.35 -9.60 -1.71
C ALA A 107 11.64 -10.04 -3.00
N ALA A 108 10.90 -11.15 -2.92
CA ALA A 108 9.91 -11.51 -3.91
C ALA A 108 8.55 -10.96 -3.43
N VAL A 109 7.85 -10.22 -4.28
CA VAL A 109 6.58 -9.56 -3.93
C VAL A 109 5.52 -9.74 -5.00
N LEU A 110 4.28 -9.88 -4.59
CA LEU A 110 3.13 -9.82 -5.48
C LEU A 110 1.95 -9.17 -4.77
N SER A 111 0.96 -8.71 -5.53
CA SER A 111 -0.28 -8.17 -4.98
C SER A 111 -1.46 -8.96 -5.51
N ARG A 112 -2.40 -9.29 -4.62
CA ARG A 112 -3.65 -9.98 -4.98
C ARG A 112 -4.83 -9.11 -4.54
N PRO A 113 -5.93 -9.08 -5.31
CA PRO A 113 -7.17 -8.50 -4.80
C PRO A 113 -7.56 -9.17 -3.49
N SER A 114 -7.82 -8.39 -2.44
CA SER A 114 -7.99 -8.93 -1.09
C SER A 114 -9.18 -9.88 -0.94
N ARG A 115 -10.18 -9.75 -1.82
CA ARG A 115 -11.36 -10.62 -1.88
C ARG A 115 -11.20 -11.81 -2.83
N ASP A 116 -10.14 -11.86 -3.64
CA ASP A 116 -9.81 -13.04 -4.46
C ASP A 116 -8.97 -14.01 -3.62
N THR A 117 -9.64 -14.76 -2.75
CA THR A 117 -8.98 -15.57 -1.71
C THR A 117 -8.40 -16.88 -2.23
N ALA A 118 -8.74 -17.30 -3.45
CA ALA A 118 -8.17 -18.52 -4.04
C ALA A 118 -6.66 -18.33 -4.27
N GLY A 119 -5.87 -19.36 -3.92
CA GLY A 119 -4.41 -19.28 -4.00
C GLY A 119 -3.71 -18.83 -2.71
N ALA A 120 -4.46 -18.44 -1.65
CA ALA A 120 -3.85 -17.92 -0.43
C ALA A 120 -3.01 -18.97 0.32
N THR A 121 -3.44 -20.23 0.34
CA THR A 121 -2.67 -21.32 0.96
C THR A 121 -1.43 -21.65 0.15
N GLU A 122 -1.51 -21.55 -1.18
CA GLU A 122 -0.41 -21.76 -2.12
C GLU A 122 0.66 -20.70 -1.92
N LEU A 123 0.27 -19.43 -1.75
CA LEU A 123 1.20 -18.35 -1.38
C LEU A 123 1.95 -18.66 -0.07
N LEU A 124 1.27 -19.16 0.95
CA LEU A 124 1.90 -19.55 2.22
C LEU A 124 2.87 -20.74 2.03
N ARG A 125 2.50 -21.76 1.24
CA ARG A 125 3.40 -22.88 0.88
C ARG A 125 4.62 -22.39 0.10
N HIS A 126 4.44 -21.38 -0.74
CA HIS A 126 5.50 -20.66 -1.43
C HIS A 126 6.20 -19.58 -0.58
N GLY A 127 5.87 -19.48 0.72
CA GLY A 127 6.65 -18.75 1.72
C GLY A 127 6.38 -17.25 1.73
N PHE A 128 5.31 -16.84 1.05
CA PHE A 128 4.82 -15.48 1.11
C PHE A 128 4.00 -15.29 2.37
N ALA A 129 4.22 -14.17 3.05
CA ALA A 129 3.35 -13.68 4.11
C ALA A 129 2.59 -12.45 3.60
N PRO A 130 1.34 -12.23 4.04
CA PRO A 130 0.66 -10.96 3.80
C PRO A 130 1.29 -9.89 4.70
N VAL A 131 1.88 -8.86 4.11
CA VAL A 131 2.62 -7.82 4.85
C VAL A 131 1.91 -6.47 4.81
N SER A 132 1.30 -6.11 3.68
CA SER A 132 0.67 -4.82 3.50
C SER A 132 -0.70 -4.92 2.85
N VAL A 133 -1.52 -3.89 3.04
CA VAL A 133 -2.82 -3.73 2.38
C VAL A 133 -2.88 -2.35 1.75
N ILE A 134 -3.37 -2.28 0.52
CA ILE A 134 -3.98 -1.06 -0.02
C ILE A 134 -5.43 -1.08 0.42
N ALA A 135 -5.77 -0.21 1.36
CA ALA A 135 -7.12 -0.08 1.87
C ALA A 135 -7.85 1.02 1.11
N VAL A 136 -9.14 0.81 0.84
CA VAL A 136 -10.00 1.74 0.11
C VAL A 136 -11.15 2.18 0.99
N ARG A 137 -11.45 3.48 0.96
CA ARG A 137 -12.68 4.09 1.47
C ARG A 137 -13.36 4.80 0.30
N PRO A 138 -14.50 4.31 -0.20
CA PRO A 138 -15.32 5.07 -1.15
C PRO A 138 -15.80 6.37 -0.53
N ALA A 139 -15.99 7.41 -1.34
CA ALA A 139 -16.61 8.64 -0.89
C ALA A 139 -18.01 8.36 -0.33
N ALA A 140 -18.26 8.81 0.89
CA ALA A 140 -19.60 8.81 1.45
C ALA A 140 -20.30 10.09 0.98
N ARG A 141 -21.11 10.01 -0.08
CA ARG A 141 -21.85 11.18 -0.63
C ARG A 141 -22.94 11.75 0.29
N MET A 142 -23.00 11.34 1.55
CA MET A 142 -23.92 11.87 2.54
C MET A 142 -23.12 12.45 3.69
N ALA A 143 -23.20 13.78 3.83
CA ALA A 143 -22.69 14.51 4.98
C ALA A 143 -23.32 13.94 6.26
N ALA A 144 -22.57 13.08 6.96
CA ALA A 144 -22.75 12.97 8.39
C ALA A 144 -22.56 14.38 9.00
N PRO A 145 -23.20 14.70 10.12
CA PRO A 145 -22.84 15.90 10.89
C PRO A 145 -21.30 15.94 11.00
N GLY A 146 -20.72 17.13 10.81
CA GLY A 146 -19.26 17.32 10.93
C GLY A 146 -18.73 16.60 12.17
N PRO A 147 -17.50 16.07 12.12
CA PRO A 147 -17.01 15.15 13.14
C PRO A 147 -17.23 15.70 14.54
N ALA A 148 -17.72 14.84 15.44
CA ALA A 148 -17.87 15.22 16.84
C ALA A 148 -16.55 15.82 17.33
N THR A 149 -16.60 17.04 17.86
CA THR A 149 -15.41 17.74 18.33
C THR A 149 -14.75 16.92 19.41
N THR A 150 -13.52 16.47 19.17
CA THR A 150 -12.74 15.78 20.20
C THR A 150 -12.20 16.83 21.16
N PRO A 151 -12.57 16.82 22.45
CA PRO A 151 -12.16 17.87 23.39
C PRO A 151 -10.65 18.06 23.42
N GLY A 152 -10.20 19.31 23.37
CA GLY A 152 -8.79 19.66 23.43
C GLY A 152 -8.00 19.42 22.14
N VAL A 153 -8.60 18.86 21.09
CA VAL A 153 -7.95 18.66 19.79
C VAL A 153 -8.18 19.87 18.88
N CYS A 154 -7.09 20.48 18.43
CA CYS A 154 -7.07 21.50 17.38
C CYS A 154 -6.29 20.97 16.18
N ILE A 155 -6.84 21.06 14.97
CA ILE A 155 -6.16 20.64 13.73
C ILE A 155 -5.88 21.89 12.91
N ARG A 156 -4.64 22.04 12.46
CA ARG A 156 -4.20 23.17 11.63
C ARG A 156 -3.24 22.69 10.55
N HIS A 157 -3.08 23.50 9.50
CA HIS A 157 -1.97 23.30 8.58
C HIS A 157 -0.63 23.39 9.32
N ALA A 158 0.31 22.56 8.88
CA ALA A 158 1.67 22.67 9.31
C ALA A 158 2.34 23.89 8.68
N THR A 159 3.29 24.43 9.41
CA THR A 159 4.15 25.54 9.01
C THR A 159 5.60 25.05 8.95
N PRO A 160 6.52 25.82 8.34
CA PRO A 160 7.94 25.48 8.36
C PRO A 160 8.52 25.23 9.77
N HIS A 161 7.94 25.86 10.82
CA HIS A 161 8.35 25.67 12.21
C HIS A 161 8.00 24.28 12.77
N ASP A 162 7.10 23.54 12.11
CA ASP A 162 6.67 22.20 12.54
C ASP A 162 7.60 21.09 12.05
N LEU A 163 8.65 21.39 11.26
CA LEU A 163 9.53 20.36 10.67
C LEU A 163 10.08 19.38 11.70
N GLY A 164 10.66 19.88 12.80
CA GLY A 164 11.21 19.01 13.85
C GLY A 164 10.15 18.12 14.52
N THR A 165 8.93 18.65 14.71
CA THR A 165 7.80 17.87 15.24
C THR A 165 7.34 16.80 14.24
N ALA A 166 7.23 17.16 12.96
CA ALA A 166 6.83 16.25 11.90
C ALA A 166 7.83 15.10 11.74
N VAL A 167 9.13 15.40 11.73
CA VAL A 167 10.21 14.39 11.69
C VAL A 167 10.09 13.44 12.88
N LYS A 168 9.93 13.97 14.10
CA LYS A 168 9.77 13.16 15.31
C LYS A 168 8.57 12.21 15.23
N LEU A 169 7.40 12.70 14.82
CA LEU A 169 6.19 11.89 14.70
C LEU A 169 6.32 10.81 13.62
N MET A 170 6.93 11.13 12.48
CA MET A 170 7.16 10.19 11.39
C MET A 170 8.18 9.11 11.75
N LEU A 171 9.25 9.46 12.46
CA LEU A 171 10.20 8.49 13.01
C LEU A 171 9.53 7.56 14.03
N GLU A 172 8.66 8.10 14.89
CA GLU A 172 7.90 7.29 15.84
C GLU A 172 6.99 6.27 15.11
N LEU A 173 6.28 6.72 14.08
CA LEU A 173 5.46 5.86 13.21
C LEU A 173 6.30 4.75 12.58
N GLN A 174 7.42 5.10 11.94
CA GLN A 174 8.26 4.13 11.24
C GLN A 174 8.89 3.11 12.19
N ARG A 175 9.37 3.54 13.37
CA ARG A 175 9.89 2.61 14.40
C ARG A 175 8.82 1.63 14.87
N TYR A 176 7.57 2.08 14.97
CA TYR A 176 6.47 1.20 15.32
C TYR A 176 6.11 0.24 14.18
N ASP A 177 6.00 0.74 12.95
CA ASP A 177 5.64 -0.08 11.77
C ASP A 177 6.74 -1.08 11.35
N ALA A 178 8.01 -0.82 11.67
CA ALA A 178 9.13 -1.72 11.39
C ALA A 178 8.98 -3.10 12.06
N GLN A 179 8.17 -3.18 13.13
CA GLN A 179 7.90 -4.43 13.84
C GLN A 179 7.03 -5.40 13.04
N PHE A 180 6.38 -4.93 11.96
CA PHE A 180 5.38 -5.69 11.19
C PHE A 180 5.82 -6.00 9.75
N GLY A 181 7.10 -5.80 9.42
CA GLY A 181 7.70 -6.21 8.14
C GLY A 181 7.41 -5.30 6.94
N LYS A 182 6.58 -4.25 7.10
CA LYS A 182 6.28 -3.25 6.05
C LYS A 182 7.36 -2.15 5.95
N VAL A 183 8.01 -1.82 7.06
CA VAL A 183 9.05 -0.77 7.11
C VAL A 183 10.41 -1.41 7.35
N THR A 184 11.41 -0.98 6.59
CA THR A 184 12.81 -1.39 6.76
C THR A 184 13.61 -0.22 7.32
N VAL A 185 14.14 -0.39 8.53
CA VAL A 185 14.98 0.62 9.18
C VAL A 185 16.38 0.59 8.56
N ARG A 186 16.86 1.75 8.09
CA ARG A 186 18.22 1.92 7.56
C ARG A 186 18.88 3.16 8.16
N PRO A 187 20.22 3.20 8.24
CA PRO A 187 20.94 4.45 8.52
C PRO A 187 20.53 5.54 7.52
N GLY A 188 20.48 6.80 7.95
CA GLY A 188 20.12 7.93 7.08
C GLY A 188 18.62 8.22 6.96
N ILE A 189 17.77 7.46 7.67
CA ILE A 189 16.31 7.59 7.58
C ILE A 189 15.78 8.95 8.07
N GLU A 190 16.42 9.52 9.09
CA GLU A 190 16.01 10.82 9.65
C GLU A 190 16.27 11.94 8.66
N GLU A 191 17.46 11.95 8.03
CA GLU A 191 17.85 12.93 7.03
C GLU A 191 16.98 12.82 5.76
N LEU A 192 16.59 11.60 5.38
CA LEU A 192 15.71 11.35 4.25
C LEU A 192 14.28 11.87 4.53
N LEU A 193 13.77 11.59 5.73
CA LEU A 193 12.47 12.09 6.19
C LEU A 193 12.44 13.62 6.30
N GLU A 194 13.50 14.21 6.86
CA GLU A 194 13.61 15.66 7.02
C GLU A 194 13.56 16.35 5.65
N LYS A 195 14.31 15.85 4.66
CA LYS A 195 14.28 16.38 3.29
C LYS A 195 12.89 16.29 2.65
N GLU A 196 12.22 15.14 2.78
CA GLU A 196 10.89 14.97 2.19
C GLU A 196 9.84 15.85 2.88
N LEU A 197 9.87 15.95 4.22
CA LEU A 197 8.95 16.79 4.97
C LEU A 197 9.21 18.28 4.72
N LEU A 198 10.47 18.71 4.61
CA LEU A 198 10.83 20.08 4.23
C LEU A 198 10.25 20.40 2.84
N ARG A 199 10.45 19.52 1.86
CA ARG A 199 9.89 19.69 0.51
C ARG A 199 8.37 19.83 0.52
N GLN A 200 7.67 19.11 1.41
CA GLN A 200 6.21 19.25 1.56
C GLN A 200 5.82 20.59 2.20
N LEU A 201 6.57 21.04 3.21
CA LEU A 201 6.32 22.31 3.91
C LEU A 201 6.65 23.55 3.07
N GLU A 202 7.54 23.43 2.08
CA GLU A 202 7.90 24.51 1.14
C GLU A 202 6.85 24.73 0.04
N ARG A 203 5.84 23.87 -0.05
CA ARG A 203 4.76 24.02 -1.02
C ARG A 203 3.87 25.22 -0.65
N PRO A 204 3.32 25.95 -1.64
CA PRO A 204 2.37 27.04 -1.37
C PRO A 204 1.16 26.60 -0.55
N GLU A 205 0.67 25.38 -0.81
CA GLU A 205 -0.42 24.73 -0.08
C GLU A 205 0.05 23.36 0.42
N PRO A 206 0.68 23.31 1.61
CA PRO A 206 1.21 22.07 2.16
C PRO A 206 0.05 21.16 2.57
N GLN A 207 0.06 19.95 2.02
CA GLN A 207 -0.91 18.88 2.34
C GLN A 207 -0.47 18.13 3.62
N LEU A 208 -0.08 18.89 4.64
CA LEU A 208 0.43 18.40 5.92
C LEU A 208 -0.30 19.13 7.05
N TRP A 209 -0.92 18.37 7.95
CA TRP A 209 -1.67 18.90 9.08
C TRP A 209 -1.07 18.42 10.40
N ILE A 210 -1.11 19.30 11.40
CA ILE A 210 -0.74 19.01 12.78
C ILE A 210 -2.00 18.98 13.62
N ALA A 211 -2.13 17.94 14.45
CA ALA A 211 -3.10 17.90 15.53
C ALA A 211 -2.42 18.25 16.85
N GLU A 212 -2.91 19.30 17.49
CA GLU A 212 -2.54 19.72 18.82
C GLU A 212 -3.55 19.18 19.83
N LEU A 213 -3.06 18.48 20.85
CA LEU A 213 -3.87 18.07 22.01
C LEU A 213 -3.49 18.97 23.19
N TYR A 214 -4.44 19.81 23.64
CA TYR A 214 -4.22 20.83 24.66
C TYR A 214 -2.99 21.71 24.37
N GLY A 215 -2.82 22.11 23.10
CA GLY A 215 -1.73 22.96 22.63
C GLY A 215 -0.39 22.24 22.38
N GLN A 216 -0.33 20.92 22.55
CA GLN A 216 0.87 20.12 22.26
C GLN A 216 0.71 19.41 20.91
N PRO A 217 1.63 19.59 19.93
CA PRO A 217 1.50 19.01 18.60
C PRO A 217 1.87 17.51 18.63
N LEU A 218 0.85 16.66 18.79
CA LEU A 218 1.00 15.23 19.08
C LEU A 218 0.42 14.34 17.98
N GLY A 219 -0.05 14.91 16.86
CA GLY A 219 -0.47 14.15 15.70
C GLY A 219 -0.11 14.84 14.39
N ILE A 220 0.02 14.05 13.33
CA ILE A 220 0.33 14.50 11.98
C ILE A 220 -0.53 13.72 10.97
N ALA A 221 -0.97 14.40 9.92
CA ALA A 221 -1.51 13.78 8.71
C ALA A 221 -0.83 14.35 7.47
N LEU A 222 -0.43 13.47 6.55
CA LEU A 222 0.12 13.82 5.24
C LEU A 222 -0.79 13.25 4.16
N LEU A 223 -1.32 14.10 3.29
CA LEU A 223 -2.26 13.73 2.23
C LEU A 223 -1.65 14.00 0.85
N GLN A 224 -2.15 13.30 -0.16
CA GLN A 224 -1.93 13.59 -1.57
C GLN A 224 -3.27 13.75 -2.25
N MET A 225 -3.44 14.86 -2.97
CA MET A 225 -4.69 15.25 -3.60
C MET A 225 -4.93 14.51 -4.92
N PRO A 226 -6.16 14.48 -5.46
CA PRO A 226 -6.49 13.73 -6.68
C PRO A 226 -5.62 13.99 -7.91
N ASP A 227 -5.01 15.17 -8.01
CA ASP A 227 -4.09 15.56 -9.07
C ASP A 227 -2.67 14.99 -8.91
N GLU A 228 -2.35 14.46 -7.73
CA GLU A 228 -1.02 13.96 -7.36
C GLU A 228 -0.94 12.42 -7.32
N THR A 229 -2.08 11.74 -7.41
CA THR A 229 -2.19 10.29 -7.16
C THR A 229 -2.16 9.43 -8.42
N GLY A 230 -1.68 9.98 -9.54
CA GLY A 230 -1.54 9.23 -10.80
C GLY A 230 -0.75 7.93 -10.65
N TRP A 231 0.24 7.89 -9.75
CA TRP A 231 1.10 6.73 -9.50
C TRP A 231 0.34 5.49 -8.96
N ILE A 232 -0.79 5.66 -8.26
CA ILE A 232 -1.59 4.56 -7.70
C ILE A 232 -2.88 4.30 -8.49
N SER A 233 -3.16 5.08 -9.54
CA SER A 233 -4.39 4.97 -10.34
C SER A 233 -4.67 3.56 -10.87
N HIS A 234 -3.64 2.82 -11.25
CA HIS A 234 -3.73 1.43 -11.72
C HIS A 234 -4.22 0.42 -10.67
N ARG A 235 -4.44 0.83 -9.42
CA ARG A 235 -4.93 -0.02 -8.32
C ARG A 235 -6.43 0.12 -8.05
N VAL A 236 -7.14 1.04 -8.69
CA VAL A 236 -8.56 1.25 -8.41
C VAL A 236 -9.32 1.71 -9.64
N ALA A 237 -10.53 1.21 -9.83
CA ALA A 237 -11.46 1.67 -10.86
C ALA A 237 -12.17 2.97 -10.41
N ALA A 238 -11.40 4.03 -10.22
CA ALA A 238 -11.88 5.36 -9.84
C ALA A 238 -11.03 6.45 -10.49
N SER A 239 -11.64 7.60 -10.79
CA SER A 239 -10.95 8.67 -11.52
C SER A 239 -10.25 9.67 -10.60
N ARG A 240 -10.90 10.06 -9.49
CA ARG A 240 -10.35 11.03 -8.53
C ARG A 240 -9.97 10.32 -7.25
N ILE A 241 -8.67 10.18 -6.99
CA ILE A 241 -8.16 9.36 -5.89
C ILE A 241 -7.49 10.26 -4.85
N GLY A 242 -8.05 10.36 -3.64
CA GLY A 242 -7.30 10.87 -2.50
C GLY A 242 -6.35 9.80 -1.98
N TYR A 243 -5.16 10.17 -1.52
CA TYR A 243 -4.25 9.20 -0.88
C TYR A 243 -3.78 9.72 0.48
N LEU A 244 -4.14 8.99 1.53
CA LEU A 244 -3.68 9.27 2.89
C LEU A 244 -2.31 8.61 3.06
N SER A 245 -1.26 9.41 2.87
CA SER A 245 0.13 8.95 2.87
C SER A 245 0.59 8.50 4.25
N SER A 246 0.28 9.28 5.27
CA SER A 246 0.63 8.96 6.65
C SER A 246 -0.33 9.64 7.62
N LEU A 247 -0.66 8.92 8.69
CA LEU A 247 -1.30 9.49 9.88
C LEU A 247 -0.62 8.87 11.09
N ALA A 248 -0.07 9.72 11.95
CA ALA A 248 0.60 9.29 13.16
C ALA A 248 0.11 10.09 14.36
N VAL A 249 0.04 9.41 15.50
CA VAL A 249 -0.22 10.01 16.80
C VAL A 249 0.88 9.57 17.72
N SER A 250 1.49 10.52 18.42
CA SER A 250 2.52 10.22 19.40
C SER A 250 2.00 9.26 20.46
N GLU A 251 2.87 8.39 20.93
CA GLU A 251 2.60 7.43 21.99
C GLU A 251 1.94 8.06 23.21
N ALA A 252 2.38 9.27 23.59
CA ALA A 252 1.84 10.04 24.71
C ALA A 252 0.35 10.42 24.55
N ALA A 253 -0.18 10.40 23.32
CA ALA A 253 -1.55 10.77 23.00
C ALA A 253 -2.36 9.62 22.37
N ARG A 254 -1.87 8.37 22.40
CA ARG A 254 -2.66 7.23 21.87
C ARG A 254 -3.94 7.04 22.70
N SER A 255 -4.99 6.61 22.02
CA SER A 255 -6.34 6.44 22.61
C SER A 255 -6.99 7.72 23.17
N SER A 256 -6.48 8.91 22.80
CA SER A 256 -7.06 10.21 23.19
C SER A 256 -8.13 10.74 22.23
N GLY A 257 -8.34 10.09 21.08
CA GLY A 257 -9.22 10.57 20.01
C GLY A 257 -8.53 11.39 18.93
N VAL A 258 -7.26 11.82 19.12
CA VAL A 258 -6.49 12.59 18.12
C VAL A 258 -6.46 11.90 16.74
N GLY A 259 -6.26 10.58 16.70
CA GLY A 259 -6.20 9.83 15.44
C GLY A 259 -7.53 9.86 14.68
N SER A 260 -8.66 9.68 15.39
CA SER A 260 -10.00 9.77 14.80
C SER A 260 -10.32 11.17 14.30
N ALA A 261 -9.91 12.21 15.05
CA ALA A 261 -10.08 13.60 14.63
C ALA A 261 -9.29 13.91 13.35
N LEU A 262 -8.03 13.47 13.26
CA LEU A 262 -7.20 13.61 12.05
C LEU A 262 -7.79 12.84 10.86
N ALA A 263 -8.28 11.62 11.06
CA ALA A 263 -8.88 10.83 10.00
C ALA A 263 -10.15 11.50 9.46
N ALA A 264 -11.02 11.99 10.34
CA ALA A 264 -12.21 12.70 9.93
C ALA A 264 -11.91 14.01 9.20
N HIS A 265 -10.92 14.78 9.68
CA HIS A 265 -10.45 15.98 8.98
C HIS A 265 -9.90 15.65 7.59
N ALA A 266 -9.05 14.62 7.48
CA ALA A 266 -8.52 14.19 6.19
C ALA A 266 -9.62 13.76 5.22
N HIS A 267 -10.66 13.05 5.70
CA HIS A 267 -11.80 12.67 4.88
C HIS A 267 -12.59 13.89 4.39
N GLN A 268 -12.84 14.87 5.26
CA GLN A 268 -13.48 16.11 4.85
C GLN A 268 -12.68 16.83 3.76
N VAL A 269 -11.36 16.93 3.93
CA VAL A 269 -10.46 17.54 2.93
C VAL A 269 -10.55 16.80 1.58
N PHE A 270 -10.60 15.47 1.58
CA PHE A 270 -10.77 14.70 0.34
C PHE A 270 -12.17 14.84 -0.27
N ASP A 271 -13.22 14.90 0.56
CA ASP A 271 -14.60 15.08 0.11
C ASP A 271 -14.76 16.48 -0.53
N GLU A 272 -14.17 17.53 0.06
CA GLU A 272 -14.13 18.89 -0.50
C GLU A 272 -13.31 18.96 -1.81
N ALA A 273 -12.22 18.19 -1.90
CA ALA A 273 -11.47 18.00 -3.13
C ALA A 273 -12.19 17.11 -4.16
N GLY A 274 -13.38 16.58 -3.84
CA GLY A 274 -14.17 15.75 -4.74
C GLY A 274 -13.50 14.42 -5.10
N ALA A 275 -12.79 13.79 -4.16
CA ALA A 275 -12.27 12.44 -4.35
C ALA A 275 -13.42 11.42 -4.46
N ASP A 276 -13.33 10.48 -5.40
CA ASP A 276 -14.27 9.35 -5.53
C ASP A 276 -13.98 8.27 -4.48
N VAL A 277 -12.69 8.10 -4.18
CA VAL A 277 -12.15 7.13 -3.24
C VAL A 277 -10.95 7.72 -2.52
N VAL A 278 -10.70 7.25 -1.30
CA VAL A 278 -9.45 7.48 -0.57
C VAL A 278 -8.73 6.15 -0.41
N LEU A 279 -7.46 6.12 -0.79
CA LEU A 279 -6.56 4.98 -0.61
C LEU A 279 -5.55 5.25 0.50
N LEU A 280 -5.09 4.19 1.16
CA LEU A 280 -3.93 4.22 2.05
C LEU A 280 -3.24 2.87 2.07
N HIS A 281 -1.98 2.85 2.49
CA HIS A 281 -1.29 1.61 2.82
C HIS A 281 -1.21 1.39 4.33
N SER A 282 -1.54 0.20 4.81
CA SER A 282 -1.30 -0.22 6.21
C SER A 282 -0.54 -1.55 6.26
N ALA A 283 0.14 -1.81 7.38
CA ALA A 283 0.73 -3.12 7.64
C ALA A 283 -0.35 -4.06 8.17
N VAL A 284 -0.48 -5.26 7.59
CA VAL A 284 -1.54 -6.23 7.94
C VAL A 284 -1.49 -6.57 9.42
N ALA A 285 -0.29 -6.89 9.93
CA ALA A 285 -0.08 -7.34 11.30
C ALA A 285 -0.07 -6.22 12.34
N ASN A 286 -0.19 -4.95 11.95
CA ASN A 286 -0.22 -3.85 12.93
C ASN A 286 -1.56 -3.85 13.69
N PRO A 287 -1.57 -4.20 15.00
CA PRO A 287 -2.79 -4.45 15.75
C PRO A 287 -3.54 -3.16 16.13
N ARG A 288 -2.95 -1.99 15.86
CA ARG A 288 -3.59 -0.69 16.08
C ARG A 288 -4.11 -0.09 14.79
N SER A 289 -3.26 -0.08 13.76
CA SER A 289 -3.57 0.53 12.47
C SER A 289 -4.70 -0.20 11.74
N THR A 290 -4.63 -1.53 11.65
CA THR A 290 -5.64 -2.34 10.93
C THR A 290 -7.06 -2.14 11.47
N PRO A 291 -7.36 -2.37 12.77
CA PRO A 291 -8.71 -2.15 13.29
C PRO A 291 -9.13 -0.68 13.27
N PHE A 292 -8.20 0.25 13.48
CA PHE A 292 -8.48 1.68 13.39
C PHE A 292 -9.01 2.06 12.01
N TRP A 293 -8.31 1.71 10.93
CA TRP A 293 -8.75 2.07 9.58
C TRP A 293 -10.07 1.41 9.19
N TYR A 294 -10.33 0.18 9.64
CA TYR A 294 -11.62 -0.46 9.41
C TYR A 294 -12.77 0.28 10.11
N ALA A 295 -12.53 0.77 11.33
CA ALA A 295 -13.49 1.63 12.03
C ALA A 295 -13.69 2.99 11.34
N GLN A 296 -12.71 3.47 10.56
CA GLN A 296 -12.80 4.69 9.74
C GLN A 296 -13.47 4.47 8.36
N GLY A 297 -14.05 3.29 8.12
CA GLY A 297 -14.75 2.97 6.87
C GLY A 297 -13.86 2.47 5.73
N TYR A 298 -12.58 2.19 6.00
CA TYR A 298 -11.72 1.52 5.03
C TYR A 298 -11.96 0.01 5.03
N ARG A 299 -11.72 -0.60 3.87
CA ARG A 299 -11.64 -2.06 3.73
C ARG A 299 -10.45 -2.42 2.84
N PRO A 300 -9.88 -3.62 2.95
CA PRO A 300 -8.79 -4.04 2.07
C PRO A 300 -9.29 -4.16 0.62
N LEU A 301 -8.55 -3.58 -0.32
CA LEU A 301 -8.76 -3.75 -1.77
C LEU A 301 -7.70 -4.66 -2.38
N TRP A 302 -6.43 -4.42 -2.03
CA TRP A 302 -5.31 -5.27 -2.41
C TRP A 302 -4.52 -5.71 -1.18
N THR A 303 -4.08 -6.95 -1.20
CA THR A 303 -3.14 -7.51 -0.23
C THR A 303 -1.79 -7.67 -0.91
N GLY A 304 -0.76 -7.03 -0.34
CA GLY A 304 0.64 -7.22 -0.68
C GLY A 304 1.22 -8.43 0.03
N TRP A 305 1.70 -9.38 -0.75
CA TRP A 305 2.34 -10.61 -0.30
C TRP A 305 3.84 -10.50 -0.54
N GLN A 306 4.63 -10.88 0.46
CA GLN A 306 6.08 -10.78 0.41
C GLN A 306 6.73 -12.05 0.93
N ARG A 307 7.78 -12.48 0.23
CA ARG A 307 8.78 -13.43 0.69
C ARG A 307 10.13 -12.74 0.72
N ARG A 308 10.75 -12.67 1.89
CA ARG A 308 12.02 -11.97 2.13
C ARG A 308 12.88 -12.82 3.06
N PRO A 309 14.08 -13.28 2.66
CA PRO A 309 14.74 -13.13 1.35
C PRO A 309 13.94 -13.64 0.14
N ALA A 310 14.20 -13.13 -1.06
CA ALA A 310 13.50 -13.51 -2.29
C ALA A 310 13.73 -14.98 -2.68
N ALA A 311 14.98 -15.45 -2.54
CA ALA A 311 15.37 -16.85 -2.73
C ALA A 311 15.24 -17.65 -1.44
N ARG A 312 14.94 -18.94 -1.59
CA ARG A 312 14.80 -19.92 -0.51
C ARG A 312 15.96 -20.90 -0.54
#